data_AF-A0A413I462-F1
#
_entry.id   AF-A0A413I462-F1
#
_cell.length_a   1.000
_cell.length_b   1.000
_cell.length_c   1.000
_cell.angle_alpha   90.00
_cell.angle_beta   90.00
_cell.angle_gamma   90.00
#
_symmetry.space_group_name_H-M   'P 1'
#
loop_
_entity.id
_entity.type
_entity.pdbx_description
1 polymer ?
#
loop_
_entity_poly.entity_id
_entity_poly.type
_entity_poly.pdbx_seq_one_letter_code
_entity_poly.pdbx_strand_id
1 'polypeptide(L)'
;MTRQELFTWIRQQYGTEPEYPWHDWNAVLRHNDNNKWYGVVLEVSADKLGLPEAGIIDVLNVKSDPLLIGSLRGQDGYFPAYHMNKEKWLSIQLGKTELDDAIKDLLSLSYELTAPKKRNPKSSALCRFRHSADDFIVFIRK
;
A
#
# COMPACT_ATOMS: atom_id res chain seq x y z
N MET A 1 7.38 -17.83 -4.96
CA MET A 1 6.56 -17.16 -5.98
C MET A 1 7.46 -16.35 -6.88
N THR A 2 7.41 -16.68 -8.15
CA THR A 2 8.07 -15.98 -9.25
C THR A 2 7.24 -14.79 -9.70
N ARG A 3 7.86 -13.91 -10.48
CA ARG A 3 7.18 -12.79 -11.13
C ARG A 3 5.94 -13.18 -11.95
N GLN A 4 6.03 -14.28 -12.72
CA GLN A 4 4.93 -14.75 -13.55
C GLN A 4 3.75 -15.26 -12.70
N GLU A 5 4.05 -15.96 -11.61
CA GLU A 5 3.03 -16.42 -10.65
C GLU A 5 2.36 -15.23 -9.96
N LEU A 6 3.13 -14.22 -9.56
CA LEU A 6 2.61 -12.99 -8.99
C LEU A 6 1.63 -12.31 -9.96
N PHE A 7 2.01 -12.13 -11.23
CA PHE A 7 1.15 -11.52 -12.25
C PHE A 7 -0.12 -12.33 -12.53
N THR A 8 0.00 -13.66 -12.52
CA THR A 8 -1.16 -14.55 -12.66
C THR A 8 -2.10 -14.39 -11.48
N TRP A 9 -1.56 -14.35 -10.25
CA TRP A 9 -2.34 -14.21 -9.03
C TRP A 9 -3.06 -12.85 -8.96
N ILE A 10 -2.38 -11.73 -9.20
CA ILE A 10 -3.02 -10.39 -9.15
C ILE A 10 -4.12 -10.25 -10.21
N ARG A 11 -3.95 -10.87 -11.38
CA ARG A 11 -4.95 -10.86 -12.44
C ARG A 11 -6.19 -11.63 -12.02
N GLN A 12 -6.01 -12.77 -11.35
CA GLN A 12 -7.12 -13.58 -10.82
C GLN A 12 -7.81 -12.91 -9.63
N GLN A 13 -7.06 -12.29 -8.72
CA GLN A 13 -7.61 -11.70 -7.49
C GLN A 13 -8.23 -10.31 -7.71
N TYR A 14 -7.56 -9.45 -8.47
CA TYR A 14 -7.94 -8.04 -8.60
C TYR A 14 -8.32 -7.63 -10.02
N GLY A 15 -8.08 -8.49 -11.02
CA GLY A 15 -8.26 -8.11 -12.43
C GLY A 15 -7.27 -7.04 -12.90
N THR A 16 -6.13 -6.90 -12.22
CA THR A 16 -5.09 -5.92 -12.58
C THR A 16 -4.09 -6.54 -13.53
N GLU A 17 -3.72 -5.79 -14.57
CA GLU A 17 -2.60 -6.12 -15.46
C GLU A 17 -1.36 -5.27 -15.11
N PRO A 18 -0.14 -5.81 -15.24
CA PRO A 18 1.08 -5.05 -15.01
C PRO A 18 1.29 -4.01 -16.11
N GLU A 19 1.56 -2.76 -15.72
CA GLU A 19 1.92 -1.65 -16.61
C GLU A 19 3.44 -1.46 -16.69
N TYR A 20 3.99 -1.15 -17.86
CA TYR A 20 5.44 -0.96 -18.08
C TYR A 20 5.75 0.48 -18.51
N PRO A 21 5.66 1.47 -17.60
CA PRO A 21 5.77 2.88 -17.97
C PRO A 21 7.17 3.29 -18.47
N TRP A 22 8.21 2.54 -18.07
CA TRP A 22 9.60 2.86 -18.39
C TRP A 22 10.17 2.06 -19.58
N HIS A 23 9.33 1.27 -20.27
CA HIS A 23 9.74 0.41 -21.40
C HIS A 23 10.90 -0.55 -21.07
N ASP A 24 11.00 -0.94 -19.81
CA ASP A 24 12.01 -1.86 -19.27
C ASP A 24 11.33 -3.07 -18.62
N TRP A 25 12.10 -3.86 -17.87
CA TRP A 25 11.57 -4.99 -17.12
C TRP A 25 10.87 -4.58 -15.82
N ASN A 26 10.63 -3.29 -15.56
CA ASN A 26 9.97 -2.84 -14.34
C ASN A 26 8.47 -2.67 -14.58
N ALA A 27 7.67 -3.29 -13.72
CA ALA A 27 6.22 -3.29 -13.84
C ALA A 27 5.57 -2.57 -12.66
N VAL A 28 4.52 -1.83 -12.95
CA VAL A 28 3.68 -1.15 -11.96
C VAL A 28 2.33 -1.84 -11.89
N LEU A 29 1.84 -2.04 -10.67
CA LEU A 29 0.51 -2.56 -10.38
C LEU A 29 -0.38 -1.42 -9.91
N ARG A 30 -1.47 -1.20 -10.64
CA ARG A 30 -2.32 -0.02 -10.50
C ARG A 30 -3.78 -0.41 -10.33
N HIS A 31 -4.46 0.31 -9.48
CA HIS A 31 -5.91 0.22 -9.33
C HIS A 31 -6.62 0.74 -10.59
N ASN A 32 -7.51 -0.07 -11.16
CA ASN A 32 -8.28 0.27 -12.36
C ASN A 32 -9.25 1.46 -12.16
N ASP A 33 -9.68 1.71 -10.91
CA ASP A 33 -10.69 2.71 -10.58
C ASP A 33 -10.11 4.09 -10.23
N ASN A 34 -8.96 4.14 -9.56
CA ASN A 34 -8.39 5.40 -9.05
C ASN A 34 -6.96 5.68 -9.54
N ASN A 35 -6.39 4.81 -10.38
CA ASN A 35 -5.05 4.96 -10.95
C ASN A 35 -3.96 5.15 -9.88
N LYS A 36 -4.12 4.62 -8.67
CA LYS A 36 -3.06 4.60 -7.66
C LYS A 36 -2.27 3.32 -7.75
N TRP A 37 -0.96 3.44 -7.55
CA TRP A 37 -0.07 2.30 -7.49
C TRP A 37 -0.18 1.64 -6.14
N TYR A 38 -0.33 0.32 -6.15
CA TYR A 38 -0.35 -0.51 -4.95
C TYR A 38 0.79 -1.54 -4.95
N GLY A 39 1.48 -1.70 -6.07
CA GLY A 39 2.68 -2.54 -6.15
C GLY A 39 3.58 -2.07 -7.28
N VAL A 40 4.89 -2.31 -7.15
CA VAL A 40 5.85 -2.12 -8.23
C VAL A 40 6.83 -3.28 -8.21
N VAL A 41 6.91 -4.04 -9.29
CA VAL A 41 7.90 -5.10 -9.47
C VAL A 41 9.12 -4.52 -10.16
N LEU A 42 10.27 -4.67 -9.52
CA LEU A 42 11.54 -4.09 -9.95
C LEU A 42 12.61 -5.17 -10.08
N GLU A 43 13.42 -5.03 -11.11
CA GLU A 43 14.63 -5.80 -11.27
C GLU A 43 15.80 -5.06 -10.60
N VAL A 44 16.41 -5.65 -9.58
CA VAL A 44 17.46 -5.01 -8.78
C VAL A 44 18.66 -5.92 -8.67
N SER A 45 19.85 -5.36 -8.86
CA SER A 45 21.10 -6.07 -8.63
C SER A 45 21.29 -6.36 -7.14
N ALA A 46 21.67 -7.58 -6.79
CA ALA A 46 21.84 -8.04 -5.42
C ALA A 46 22.83 -7.18 -4.62
N ASP A 47 23.86 -6.62 -5.26
CA ASP A 47 24.80 -5.66 -4.65
C ASP A 47 24.10 -4.41 -4.09
N LYS A 48 23.08 -3.89 -4.80
CA LYS A 48 22.32 -2.71 -4.37
C LYS A 48 21.44 -2.97 -3.17
N LEU A 49 21.08 -4.24 -2.94
CA LEU A 49 20.36 -4.68 -1.76
C LEU A 49 21.30 -5.06 -0.59
N GLY A 50 22.62 -4.96 -0.80
CA GLY A 50 23.63 -5.32 0.20
C GLY A 50 23.84 -6.83 0.34
N LEU A 51 23.43 -7.62 -0.66
CA LEU A 51 23.69 -9.04 -0.69
C LEU A 51 25.08 -9.33 -1.26
N PRO A 52 25.80 -10.34 -0.73
CA PRO A 52 27.14 -10.71 -1.21
C PRO A 52 27.12 -11.43 -2.56
N GLU A 53 25.96 -11.90 -2.99
CA GLU A 53 25.79 -12.64 -4.24
C GLU A 53 25.75 -11.68 -5.43
N ALA A 54 26.43 -12.04 -6.51
CA ALA A 54 26.32 -11.34 -7.79
C ALA A 54 25.11 -11.89 -8.54
N GLY A 55 24.13 -11.03 -8.83
CA GLY A 55 22.94 -11.47 -9.51
C GLY A 55 21.91 -10.37 -9.63
N ILE A 56 20.90 -10.68 -10.42
CA ILE A 56 19.71 -9.87 -10.61
C ILE A 56 18.57 -10.55 -9.87
N ILE A 57 17.88 -9.81 -9.02
CA ILE A 57 16.76 -10.31 -8.24
C ILE A 57 15.52 -9.45 -8.50
N ASP A 58 14.39 -10.12 -8.68
CA ASP A 58 13.10 -9.45 -8.72
C ASP A 58 12.66 -9.11 -7.29
N VAL A 59 12.29 -7.85 -7.07
CA VAL A 59 11.68 -7.39 -5.82
C VAL A 59 10.32 -6.79 -6.09
N LEU A 60 9.41 -6.94 -5.13
CA LEU A 60 8.12 -6.28 -5.13
C LEU A 60 8.14 -5.17 -4.09
N ASN A 61 7.94 -3.93 -4.54
CA ASN A 61 7.63 -2.81 -3.68
C ASN A 61 6.14 -2.77 -3.39
N VAL A 62 5.79 -2.73 -2.12
CA VAL A 62 4.41 -2.61 -1.63
C VAL A 62 4.31 -1.45 -0.66
N LYS A 63 3.15 -0.82 -0.63
CA LYS A 63 2.84 0.23 0.34
C LYS A 63 2.44 -0.43 1.65
N SER A 64 2.98 0.06 2.76
CA SER A 64 2.75 -0.53 4.08
C SER A 64 2.81 0.55 5.15
N ASP A 65 2.25 0.25 6.32
CA ASP A 65 2.32 1.14 7.48
C ASP A 65 3.74 1.19 8.06
N PRO A 66 4.20 2.36 8.56
CA PRO A 66 5.55 2.54 9.10
C PRO A 66 5.92 1.56 10.21
N LEU A 67 4.94 1.17 11.04
CA LEU A 67 5.14 0.20 12.12
C LEU A 67 5.46 -1.20 11.58
N LEU A 68 4.71 -1.66 10.57
CA LEU A 68 4.96 -2.95 9.92
C LEU A 68 6.28 -2.94 9.14
N ILE A 69 6.57 -1.84 8.45
CA ILE A 69 7.87 -1.63 7.79
C ILE A 69 9.01 -1.74 8.80
N GLY A 70 8.89 -1.10 9.97
CA GLY A 70 9.90 -1.18 11.02
C GLY A 70 10.10 -2.59 11.56
N SER A 71 9.04 -3.39 11.66
CA SER A 71 9.11 -4.78 12.16
C SER A 71 9.69 -5.77 11.14
N LEU A 72 9.47 -5.53 9.84
CA LEU A 72 9.94 -6.42 8.76
C LEU A 72 11.35 -6.06 8.29
N ARG A 73 11.73 -4.79 8.43
CA ARG A 73 13.06 -4.33 8.04
C ARG A 73 14.14 -5.02 8.89
N GLY A 74 15.03 -5.75 8.22
CA GLY A 74 16.10 -6.53 8.86
C GLY A 74 15.82 -8.03 8.93
N GLN A 75 14.61 -8.47 8.54
CA GLN A 75 14.35 -9.88 8.26
C GLN A 75 14.88 -10.25 6.87
N ASP A 76 15.23 -11.52 6.68
CA ASP A 76 15.75 -11.99 5.41
C ASP A 76 14.70 -11.86 4.29
N GLY A 77 15.15 -11.38 3.12
CA GLY A 77 14.29 -11.11 1.97
C GLY A 77 13.46 -9.82 2.04
N TYR A 78 13.58 -9.03 3.11
CA TYR A 78 12.97 -7.70 3.23
C TYR A 78 14.01 -6.60 3.14
N PHE A 79 13.75 -5.63 2.27
CA PHE A 79 14.68 -4.55 1.96
C PHE A 79 14.02 -3.17 2.12
N PRO A 80 14.80 -2.12 2.42
CA PRO A 80 14.32 -0.76 2.30
C PRO A 80 13.79 -0.49 0.88
N ALA A 81 12.71 0.29 0.77
CA ALA A 81 12.11 0.58 -0.52
C ALA A 81 13.12 1.07 -1.56
N TYR A 82 13.24 0.35 -2.67
CA TYR A 82 14.06 0.74 -3.81
C TYR A 82 13.30 1.76 -4.68
N HIS A 83 13.91 2.91 -5.01
CA HIS A 83 13.29 4.06 -5.72
C HIS A 83 12.05 4.74 -5.08
N MET A 84 11.46 4.18 -4.02
CA MET A 84 10.26 4.72 -3.36
C MET A 84 10.56 5.31 -1.97
N ASN A 85 9.56 5.98 -1.38
CA ASN A 85 9.68 6.50 -0.01
C ASN A 85 9.76 5.34 1.00
N LYS A 86 10.93 5.21 1.65
CA LYS A 86 11.28 4.15 2.60
C LYS A 86 10.43 4.14 3.88
N GLU A 87 9.67 5.18 4.18
CA GLU A 87 8.77 5.23 5.34
C GLU A 87 7.39 4.67 5.05
N LYS A 88 7.00 4.58 3.76
CA LYS A 88 5.65 4.18 3.33
C LYS A 88 5.65 2.97 2.41
N TRP A 89 6.83 2.55 1.96
CA TRP A 89 7.01 1.43 1.06
C TRP A 89 8.02 0.46 1.65
N LEU A 90 7.86 -0.80 1.29
CA LEU A 90 8.73 -1.92 1.64
C LEU A 90 9.03 -2.71 0.38
N SER A 91 10.26 -3.19 0.24
CA SER A 91 10.64 -4.11 -0.82
C SER A 91 10.73 -5.53 -0.26
N ILE A 92 10.09 -6.49 -0.92
CA ILE A 92 10.16 -7.92 -0.60
C ILE A 92 10.72 -8.70 -1.79
N GLN A 93 11.63 -9.64 -1.57
CA GLN A 93 12.24 -10.44 -2.61
C GLN A 93 11.27 -11.49 -3.16
N LEU A 94 11.19 -11.58 -4.49
CA LEU A 94 10.50 -12.66 -5.18
C LEU A 94 11.43 -13.85 -5.39
N GLY A 95 10.86 -15.03 -5.62
CA GLY A 95 11.58 -16.28 -5.85
C GLY A 95 11.89 -17.09 -4.58
N LYS A 96 11.68 -16.52 -3.39
CA LYS A 96 11.77 -17.24 -2.11
C LYS A 96 10.40 -17.76 -1.69
N THR A 97 10.21 -19.09 -1.74
CA THR A 97 8.92 -19.73 -1.42
C THR A 97 8.44 -19.43 0.00
N GLU A 98 9.35 -19.23 0.95
CA GLU A 98 9.03 -18.87 2.34
C GLU A 98 8.34 -17.51 2.49
N LEU A 99 8.48 -16.63 1.48
CA LEU A 99 7.89 -15.30 1.47
C LEU A 99 6.56 -15.26 0.71
N ASP A 100 6.10 -16.35 0.13
CA ASP A 100 4.97 -16.35 -0.79
C ASP A 100 3.67 -15.87 -0.16
N ASP A 101 3.40 -16.33 1.06
CA ASP A 101 2.21 -15.91 1.81
C ASP A 101 2.36 -14.47 2.27
N ALA A 102 3.56 -14.08 2.74
CA ALA A 102 3.83 -12.69 3.12
C ALA A 102 3.70 -11.71 1.95
N ILE A 103 4.12 -12.09 0.74
CA ILE A 103 3.96 -11.30 -0.47
C ILE A 103 2.47 -11.07 -0.76
N LYS A 104 1.63 -12.11 -0.68
CA LYS A 104 0.19 -12.00 -0.92
C LYS A 104 -0.47 -11.12 0.14
N ASP A 105 -0.11 -11.30 1.40
CA ASP A 105 -0.66 -10.54 2.53
C ASP A 105 -0.29 -9.06 2.42
N LEU A 106 0.99 -8.75 2.19
CA LEU A 106 1.46 -7.37 2.05
C LEU A 106 0.90 -6.69 0.82
N LEU A 107 0.75 -7.42 -0.28
CA LEU A 107 0.15 -6.87 -1.49
C LEU A 107 -1.35 -6.61 -1.32
N SER A 108 -2.06 -7.49 -0.59
CA SER A 108 -3.46 -7.30 -0.21
C SER A 108 -3.62 -6.06 0.67
N LEU A 109 -2.79 -5.94 1.72
CA LEU A 109 -2.76 -4.76 2.58
C LEU A 109 -2.48 -3.48 1.79
N SER A 110 -1.48 -3.51 0.90
CA SER A 110 -1.15 -2.38 0.04
C SER A 110 -2.33 -1.98 -0.84
N TYR A 111 -2.99 -2.95 -1.47
CA TYR A 111 -4.19 -2.74 -2.30
C TYR A 111 -5.32 -2.07 -1.50
N GLU A 112 -5.59 -2.53 -0.29
CA GLU A 112 -6.59 -1.91 0.59
C GLU A 112 -6.20 -0.48 1.02
N LEU A 113 -4.92 -0.25 1.35
CA LEU A 113 -4.39 1.07 1.74
C LEU A 113 -4.46 2.10 0.61
N THR A 114 -4.48 1.65 -0.65
CA THR A 114 -4.55 2.52 -1.84
C THR A 114 -5.90 2.51 -2.54
N ALA A 115 -6.83 1.66 -2.12
CA ALA A 115 -8.21 1.66 -2.59
C ALA A 115 -8.88 3.04 -2.37
N PRO A 116 -9.89 3.41 -3.17
CA PRO A 116 -10.61 4.65 -2.95
C PRO A 116 -11.30 4.60 -1.58
N LYS A 117 -11.02 5.60 -0.74
CA LYS A 117 -11.77 5.77 0.50
C LYS A 117 -13.23 6.03 0.12
N LYS A 118 -14.15 5.14 0.50
CA LYS A 118 -15.57 5.48 0.53
C LYS A 118 -15.68 6.72 1.42
N ARG A 119 -16.07 7.85 0.83
CA ARG A 119 -16.39 9.06 1.59
C ARG A 119 -17.55 8.70 2.49
N ASN A 120 -17.29 8.40 3.77
CA ASN A 120 -18.34 8.60 4.77
C ASN A 120 -18.66 10.10 4.73
N PRO A 121 -19.90 10.51 4.42
CA PRO A 121 -20.29 11.90 4.62
C PRO A 121 -19.95 12.21 6.07
N LYS A 122 -19.11 13.22 6.30
CA LYS A 122 -18.77 13.66 7.64
C LYS A 122 -20.11 13.98 8.32
N SER A 123 -20.48 13.20 9.33
CA SER A 123 -21.45 13.67 10.30
C SER A 123 -20.83 14.91 10.93
N SER A 124 -21.29 16.07 10.51
CA SER A 124 -21.00 17.34 11.14
C SER A 124 -21.66 17.32 12.52
N ALA A 125 -20.98 16.71 13.49
CA ALA A 125 -21.31 16.87 14.90
C ALA A 125 -20.91 18.29 15.31
N LEU A 126 -21.75 19.25 14.94
CA LEU A 126 -21.74 20.60 15.49
C LEU A 126 -22.33 20.51 16.91
N CYS A 127 -21.55 20.08 17.88
CA CYS A 127 -21.88 20.28 19.29
C CYS A 127 -21.66 21.77 19.61
N ARG A 128 -22.64 22.61 19.27
CA ARG A 128 -22.78 23.93 19.89
C ARG A 128 -23.32 23.72 21.30
N PHE A 129 -22.44 23.62 22.29
CA PHE A 129 -22.83 24.03 23.64
C PHE A 129 -22.98 25.55 23.62
N ARG A 130 -24.21 26.01 23.43
CA ARG A 130 -24.61 27.38 23.72
C ARG A 130 -25.34 27.33 25.05
N HIS A 131 -24.59 27.47 26.14
CA HIS A 131 -25.17 28.01 27.36
C HIS A 131 -25.60 29.44 27.00
N SER A 132 -26.91 29.69 27.01
CA SER A 132 -27.43 31.05 27.07
C SER A 132 -28.35 31.10 28.27
N ALA A 133 -27.98 32.00 29.16
CA ALA A 133 -28.74 32.50 30.28
C ALA A 133 -30.17 32.89 29.87
N ASP A 134 -31.06 32.75 30.85
CA ASP A 134 -32.19 33.62 31.16
C ASP A 134 -33.03 34.14 29.99
N ASP A 135 -34.24 33.59 29.83
CA ASP A 135 -35.41 34.41 29.53
C ASP A 135 -36.71 33.67 29.86
N PHE A 136 -37.35 34.06 30.97
CA PHE A 136 -38.75 33.76 31.24
C PHE A 136 -39.52 35.08 31.09
N ILE A 137 -39.79 35.46 29.85
CA ILE A 137 -40.80 36.47 29.51
C ILE A 137 -41.88 35.77 28.68
N VAL A 138 -43.01 35.53 29.34
CA VAL A 138 -44.25 35.01 28.76
C VAL A 138 -44.99 36.14 28.06
N PHE A 139 -45.39 35.93 26.80
CA PHE A 139 -46.19 36.88 26.03
C PHE A 139 -47.57 36.27 25.68
N ILE A 140 -48.62 36.96 26.17
CA ILE A 140 -49.91 37.30 25.53
C ILE A 140 -51.10 36.30 25.45
N ARG A 141 -52.18 36.77 26.10
CA ARG A 141 -53.61 36.82 25.74
C ARG A 141 -54.31 35.55 25.22
N LYS A 142 -55.28 35.09 26.00
CA LYS A 142 -56.71 35.36 25.73
C LYS A 142 -57.48 35.41 27.05
#